data_AF-A0A7C7GPF1-F1
#
_entry.id   AF-A0A7C7GPF1-F1
#
_cell.length_a   1.000
_cell.length_b   1.000
_cell.length_c   1.000
_cell.angle_alpha   90.00
_cell.angle_beta   90.00
_cell.angle_gamma   90.00
#
_symmetry.space_group_name_H-M   'P 1'
#
loop_
_entity.id
_entity.type
_entity.pdbx_description
1 polymer ?
#
loop_
_entity_poly.entity_id
_entity_poly.type
_entity_poly.pdbx_seq_one_letter_code
_entity_poly.pdbx_strand_id
1 'polypeptide(L)'
;MLQFYKPNAKNTGSACSFSYNKKDRALWVNFIKQASWNNETKNGTFKGSGPDKKANSKFSVTELAGLVHAIETNGEYGGFHGTKERNTTFKFCPYIRDGSQV
;
A
#
# COMPACT_ATOMS: atom_id res chain seq x y z
N MET A 1 -7.94 -12.85 -3.85
CA MET A 1 -6.98 -12.01 -3.11
C MET A 1 -5.69 -12.00 -3.90
N LEU A 2 -5.13 -10.82 -4.18
CA LEU A 2 -3.88 -10.63 -4.90
C LEU A 2 -2.79 -10.24 -3.90
N GLN A 3 -1.58 -10.80 -4.04
CA GLN A 3 -0.48 -10.54 -3.12
C GLN A 3 0.84 -10.41 -3.88
N PHE A 4 1.68 -9.47 -3.46
CA PHE A 4 3.04 -9.32 -3.96
C PHE A 4 4.02 -9.27 -2.79
N TYR A 5 5.12 -9.98 -2.94
CA TYR A 5 6.24 -9.98 -1.99
C TYR A 5 7.51 -9.62 -2.76
N LYS A 6 8.07 -8.46 -2.47
CA LYS A 6 9.29 -7.96 -3.12
C LYS A 6 10.32 -7.54 -2.07
N PRO A 7 10.99 -8.51 -1.40
CA PRO A 7 12.08 -8.22 -0.50
C PRO A 7 13.33 -7.76 -1.27
N ASN A 8 14.26 -7.10 -0.58
CA ASN A 8 15.57 -6.75 -1.10
C ASN A 8 16.66 -6.76 -0.01
N ALA A 9 17.92 -6.80 -0.45
CA ALA A 9 19.10 -6.82 0.44
C ALA A 9 19.28 -5.54 1.27
N LYS A 10 18.69 -4.42 0.84
CA LYS A 10 18.72 -3.15 1.58
C LYS A 10 17.67 -3.09 2.70
N ASN A 11 16.90 -4.17 2.90
CA ASN A 11 15.80 -4.24 3.86
C ASN A 11 14.74 -3.14 3.69
N THR A 12 14.55 -2.68 2.45
CA THR A 12 13.55 -1.66 2.07
C THR A 12 12.38 -2.26 1.29
N GLY A 13 12.34 -3.58 1.16
CA GLY A 13 11.31 -4.28 0.40
C GLY A 13 9.92 -4.11 1.01
N SER A 14 8.92 -4.45 0.22
CA SER A 14 7.51 -4.34 0.62
C SER A 14 6.73 -5.58 0.21
N ALA A 15 5.78 -5.95 1.06
CA ALA A 15 4.72 -6.88 0.76
C ALA A 15 3.40 -6.12 0.71
N CYS A 16 2.55 -6.43 -0.27
CA CYS A 16 1.24 -5.84 -0.40
C CYS A 16 0.19 -6.89 -0.73
N SER A 17 -1.01 -6.71 -0.20
CA SER A 17 -2.15 -7.60 -0.42
C SER A 17 -3.41 -6.80 -0.68
N PHE A 18 -4.19 -7.26 -1.67
CA PHE A 18 -5.42 -6.64 -2.14
C PHE A 18 -6.54 -7.67 -2.13
N SER A 19 -7.63 -7.38 -1.41
CA SER A 19 -8.76 -8.30 -1.30
C SER A 19 -10.08 -7.56 -1.47
N TYR A 20 -10.80 -7.86 -2.57
CA TYR A 20 -12.11 -7.27 -2.82
C TYR A 20 -13.21 -8.10 -2.16
N ASN A 21 -13.98 -7.47 -1.28
CA ASN A 21 -15.16 -8.07 -0.67
C ASN A 21 -16.41 -7.69 -1.50
N LYS A 22 -17.05 -8.69 -2.12
CA LYS A 22 -18.26 -8.49 -2.94
C LYS A 22 -19.47 -8.03 -2.14
N LYS A 23 -19.62 -8.45 -0.88
CA LYS A 23 -20.76 -8.09 -0.02
C LYS A 23 -20.67 -6.62 0.42
N ASP A 24 -19.49 -6.21 0.86
CA ASP A 24 -19.22 -4.84 1.33
C ASP A 24 -18.96 -3.86 0.17
N ARG A 25 -18.76 -4.37 -1.05
CA ARG A 25 -18.30 -3.62 -2.23
C ARG A 25 -17.09 -2.74 -1.90
N ALA A 26 -16.07 -3.35 -1.31
CA ALA A 26 -14.90 -2.64 -0.81
C ALA A 26 -13.61 -3.42 -1.05
N LEU A 27 -12.53 -2.69 -1.33
CA LEU A 27 -11.19 -3.24 -1.44
C LEU A 27 -10.44 -3.06 -0.12
N TRP A 28 -9.96 -4.16 0.44
CA TRP A 28 -9.03 -4.15 1.55
C TRP A 28 -7.60 -4.17 1.02
N VAL A 29 -6.78 -3.25 1.52
CA VAL A 29 -5.38 -3.12 1.16
C VAL A 29 -4.54 -3.16 2.43
N ASN A 30 -3.48 -3.97 2.39
CA ASN A 30 -2.50 -4.06 3.47
C ASN A 30 -1.10 -4.01 2.88
N PHE A 31 -0.26 -3.18 3.49
CA PHE A 31 1.15 -2.99 3.15
C PHE A 31 2.00 -3.34 4.37
N ILE A 32 3.09 -4.07 4.15
CA ILE A 32 4.04 -4.47 5.19
C ILE A 32 5.45 -4.19 4.68
N LYS A 33 6.22 -3.38 5.41
CA LYS A 33 7.66 -3.21 5.13
C LYS A 33 8.44 -4.45 5.55
N GLN A 34 9.52 -4.74 4.83
CA GLN A 34 10.41 -5.85 5.13
C GLN A 34 10.94 -5.78 6.57
N ALA A 35 10.95 -6.92 7.25
CA ALA A 35 11.46 -7.04 8.61
C ALA A 35 12.99 -7.20 8.59
N SER A 36 13.49 -8.17 7.82
CA SER A 36 14.92 -8.46 7.71
C SER A 36 15.31 -9.07 6.37
N TRP A 37 16.62 -9.18 6.16
CA TRP A 37 17.26 -9.84 5.03
C TRP A 37 18.32 -10.83 5.53
N ASN A 38 18.29 -12.05 5.01
CA ASN A 38 19.32 -13.06 5.26
C ASN A 38 20.33 -13.03 4.10
N ASN A 39 21.59 -12.69 4.39
CA ASN A 39 22.65 -12.57 3.40
C ASN A 39 23.19 -13.91 2.89
N GLU A 40 23.03 -14.99 3.64
CA GLU A 40 23.48 -16.33 3.24
C GLU A 40 22.48 -16.94 2.25
N THR A 41 21.20 -16.93 2.62
CA THR A 41 20.12 -17.54 1.81
C THR A 41 19.51 -16.60 0.77
N LYS A 42 19.91 -15.32 0.78
CA LYS A 42 19.36 -14.25 -0.07
C LYS A 42 17.83 -14.14 0.01
N ASN A 43 17.30 -14.36 1.22
CA ASN A 43 15.86 -14.31 1.49
C ASN A 43 15.51 -13.14 2.40
N GLY A 44 14.45 -12.41 2.07
CA GLY A 44 13.85 -11.43 2.98
C GLY A 44 12.58 -11.97 3.63
N THR A 45 12.29 -11.48 4.83
CA THR A 45 11.06 -11.83 5.56
C THR A 45 10.26 -10.59 5.93
N PHE A 46 8.94 -10.75 5.97
CA PHE A 46 7.98 -9.76 6.43
C PHE A 46 7.35 -10.16 7.77
N LYS A 47 7.61 -11.40 8.23
CA LYS A 47 7.14 -11.94 9.51
C LYS A 47 7.82 -11.20 10.65
N GLY A 48 7.06 -10.88 11.70
CA GLY A 48 7.57 -10.15 12.87
C GLY A 48 7.66 -8.63 12.67
N SER A 49 7.19 -8.09 11.53
CA SER A 49 7.08 -6.64 11.36
C SER A 49 6.12 -6.04 12.40
N GLY A 50 6.60 -5.01 13.11
CA GLY A 50 5.81 -4.27 14.08
C GLY A 50 4.65 -3.48 13.45
N PRO A 51 3.76 -2.91 14.27
CA PRO A 51 2.62 -2.11 13.79
C PRO A 51 3.04 -0.87 12.97
N ASP A 52 4.19 -0.27 13.29
CA ASP A 52 4.80 0.88 12.64
C ASP A 52 5.24 0.61 11.19
N LYS A 53 5.47 -0.67 10.87
CA LYS A 53 5.84 -1.14 9.53
C LYS A 53 4.65 -1.56 8.68
N LYS A 54 3.43 -1.29 9.14
CA LYS A 54 2.19 -1.73 8.48
C LYS A 54 1.27 -0.55 8.18
N ALA A 55 0.63 -0.60 7.02
CA ALA A 55 -0.43 0.34 6.66
C ALA A 55 -1.60 -0.43 6.04
N ASN A 56 -2.78 -0.23 6.63
CA ASN A 56 -4.01 -0.93 6.23
C ASN A 56 -5.08 0.11 5.90
N SER A 57 -5.80 -0.10 4.81
CA SER A 57 -6.93 0.76 4.44
C SER A 57 -8.04 -0.04 3.76
N LYS A 58 -9.27 0.45 3.90
CA LYS A 58 -10.46 -0.05 3.19
C LYS A 58 -10.92 1.04 2.25
N PHE A 59 -10.94 0.75 0.96
CA PHE A 59 -11.44 1.67 -0.05
C PHE A 59 -12.86 1.27 -0.48
N SER A 60 -13.76 2.25 -0.46
CA SER A 60 -15.09 2.16 -1.05
C SER A 60 -15.03 2.17 -2.58
N VAL A 61 -16.14 1.83 -3.24
CA VAL A 61 -16.23 1.90 -4.71
C VAL A 61 -15.90 3.30 -5.26
N THR A 62 -16.37 4.36 -4.59
CA THR A 62 -16.10 5.75 -5.01
C THR A 62 -14.62 6.07 -4.95
N GLU A 63 -13.93 5.64 -3.89
CA GLU A 63 -12.48 5.86 -3.77
C GLU A 63 -11.71 5.03 -4.79
N LEU A 64 -12.15 3.80 -5.07
CA LEU A 64 -11.57 2.99 -6.14
C LEU A 64 -11.71 3.64 -7.51
N ALA A 65 -12.86 4.26 -7.80
CA ALA A 65 -13.04 5.03 -9.03
C ALA A 65 -12.08 6.24 -9.09
N GLY A 66 -11.86 6.92 -7.96
CA GLY A 66 -10.88 7.99 -7.85
C GLY A 66 -9.44 7.53 -8.12
N LEU A 67 -9.06 6.36 -7.59
CA LEU A 67 -7.75 5.75 -7.86
C LEU A 67 -7.59 5.39 -9.35
N VAL A 68 -8.60 4.78 -9.98
CA VAL A 68 -8.57 4.46 -11.41
C VAL A 68 -8.45 5.74 -12.25
N HIS A 69 -9.24 6.76 -11.92
CA HIS A 69 -9.17 8.05 -12.58
C HIS A 69 -7.77 8.68 -12.48
N ALA A 70 -7.13 8.64 -11.30
CA ALA A 70 -5.77 9.14 -11.12
C ALA A 70 -4.74 8.36 -11.95
N ILE A 71 -4.91 7.04 -12.11
CA ILE A 71 -4.07 6.22 -13.01
C ILE A 71 -4.26 6.64 -14.47
N GLU A 72 -5.50 6.76 -14.93
CA GLU A 72 -5.83 7.06 -16.33
C GLU A 72 -5.43 8.47 -16.75
N THR A 73 -5.49 9.43 -15.83
CA THR A 73 -5.18 10.84 -16.09
C THR A 73 -3.75 11.23 -15.73
N ASN A 74 -2.98 10.30 -15.14
CA ASN A 74 -1.69 10.61 -14.53
C ASN A 74 -1.79 11.75 -13.49
N GLY A 75 -2.92 11.77 -12.76
CA GLY A 75 -3.31 12.82 -11.82
C GLY A 75 -3.18 12.40 -10.36
N GLU A 76 -3.69 13.23 -9.46
CA GLU A 76 -3.71 12.95 -8.02
C GLU A 76 -5.14 12.66 -7.52
N TYR A 77 -5.27 11.69 -6.63
CA TYR A 77 -6.47 11.47 -5.83
C TYR A 77 -6.10 11.25 -4.37
N GLY A 78 -6.87 11.81 -3.45
CA GLY A 78 -6.63 11.69 -2.02
C GLY A 78 -7.91 11.70 -1.22
N GLY A 79 -7.81 11.29 0.03
CA GLY A 79 -8.96 11.18 0.92
C GLY A 79 -8.57 11.03 2.38
N PHE A 80 -9.61 10.97 3.21
CA PHE A 80 -9.50 10.93 4.66
C PHE A 80 -10.50 9.92 5.24
N HIS A 81 -10.00 9.03 6.09
CA HIS A 81 -10.80 8.14 6.94
C HIS A 81 -10.63 8.59 8.39
N GLY A 82 -11.70 9.14 8.97
CA GLY A 82 -11.74 9.50 10.38
C GLY A 82 -12.58 8.53 11.19
N THR A 83 -12.03 8.06 12.30
CA THR A 83 -12.80 7.51 13.42
C THR A 83 -12.52 8.36 14.65
N LYS A 84 -13.27 8.13 15.75
CA LYS A 84 -13.03 8.83 17.02
C LYS A 84 -11.61 8.61 17.58
N GLU A 85 -10.97 7.50 17.20
CA GLU A 85 -9.70 7.04 17.75
C GLU A 85 -8.53 7.23 16.78
N ARG A 86 -8.80 7.26 15.47
CA ARG A 86 -7.76 7.29 14.46
C ARG A 86 -8.19 8.05 13.22
N ASN A 87 -7.29 8.90 12.77
CA ASN A 87 -7.36 9.57 11.49
C ASN A 87 -6.35 8.96 10.53
N THR A 88 -6.78 8.69 9.30
CA THR A 88 -5.91 8.17 8.23
C THR A 88 -6.14 9.01 6.98
N THR A 89 -5.09 9.61 6.45
CA THR A 89 -5.11 10.25 5.13
C THR A 89 -4.43 9.34 4.12
N PHE A 90 -4.84 9.43 2.87
CA PHE A 90 -4.13 8.79 1.77
C PHE A 90 -4.06 9.71 0.57
N LYS A 91 -3.04 9.47 -0.26
CA LYS A 91 -2.80 10.17 -1.50
C LYS A 91 -2.22 9.20 -2.51
N PHE A 92 -2.76 9.20 -3.71
CA PHE A 92 -2.31 8.41 -4.84
C PHE A 92 -2.03 9.37 -5.98
N CYS A 93 -0.77 9.45 -6.41
CA CYS A 93 -0.30 10.39 -7.42
C CYS A 93 0.92 9.78 -8.14
N PRO A 94 1.32 10.35 -9.29
CA PRO A 94 2.59 10.04 -9.91
C PRO A 94 3.75 10.17 -8.92
N TYR A 95 4.72 9.28 -9.03
CA TYR A 95 5.94 9.38 -8.26
C TYR A 95 6.87 10.41 -8.90
N ILE A 96 7.06 11.53 -8.22
CA ILE A 96 7.93 12.62 -8.67
C ILE A 96 9.26 12.55 -7.91
N ARG A 97 10.36 12.53 -8.66
CA ARG A 97 11.72 12.58 -8.14
C ARG A 97 12.53 13.57 -8.98
N ASP A 98 13.26 14.46 -8.32
CA ASP A 98 14.11 15.47 -8.98
C ASP A 98 13.35 16.31 -10.03
N GLY A 99 12.10 16.66 -9.72
CA GLY A 99 11.23 17.48 -10.57
C GLY A 99 10.61 16.74 -11.76
N SER A 100 10.88 15.45 -11.92
CA SER A 100 10.37 14.62 -13.03
C SER A 100 9.62 13.40 -12.51
N GLN A 101 8.66 12.93 -13.28
CA GLN A 101 8.00 11.65 -13.01
C GLN A 101 8.93 10.48 -13.34
N VAL A 102 8.94 9.44 -12.48
CA VAL A 102 9.75 8.22 -12.62
C VAL A 102 8.88 6.98 -12.73
#